data_AF-A0A2X3I9Q5-F1
#
_entry.id   AF-A0A2X3I9Q5-F1
#
_cell.length_a   1.000
_cell.length_b   1.000
_cell.length_c   1.000
_cell.angle_alpha   90.00
_cell.angle_beta   90.00
_cell.angle_gamma   90.00
#
_symmetry.space_group_name_H-M   'P 1'
#
loop_
_entity.id
_entity.type
_entity.pdbx_description
1 polymer ?
#
loop_
_entity_poly.entity_id
_entity_poly.type
_entity_poly.pdbx_seq_one_letter_code
_entity_poly.pdbx_strand_id
1 'polypeptide(L)'
;MTLDMLNVMLAVSEEGMIEEMLLALLASPQLAVFFEKFPRLKNIIAADIPRWREAVRARLKEVNIPPDLDAEVQTYQQAQLLSTSQFIVQLPQILGKLHQLQSPFAAQAQKLVDDNATFTPALHTLFLQRWRLSLVVQATSLNQQLLDEERDQLLSEVQERMTLSGQLDPVLAENDTAAGRLWDMSAGELKRGDYQLIVRYGDFLNQQPELLQLAEQLGAFKGSEIRAEERCADGNLPQPGTRAGNGA
;
A
#
# COMPACT_ATOMS: atom_id res chain seq x y z
N MET A 1 -17.19 4.48 -13.63
CA MET A 1 -16.94 5.33 -12.43
C MET A 1 -15.70 4.82 -11.69
N THR A 2 -14.99 5.64 -10.90
CA THR A 2 -13.85 5.18 -10.06
C THR A 2 -14.33 4.60 -8.73
N LEU A 3 -13.55 3.70 -8.14
CA LEU A 3 -13.85 3.06 -6.86
C LEU A 3 -14.01 4.07 -5.71
N ASP A 4 -13.14 5.08 -5.67
CA ASP A 4 -13.21 6.21 -4.71
C ASP A 4 -14.57 6.92 -4.77
N MET A 5 -15.10 7.18 -5.97
CA MET A 5 -16.41 7.82 -6.13
C MET A 5 -17.57 6.94 -5.63
N LEU A 6 -17.50 5.62 -5.83
CA LEU A 6 -18.48 4.68 -5.28
C LEU A 6 -18.41 4.62 -3.75
N ASN A 7 -17.21 4.56 -3.19
CA ASN A 7 -17.01 4.47 -1.75
C ASN A 7 -17.48 5.75 -1.05
N VAL A 8 -17.22 6.93 -1.63
CA VAL A 8 -17.78 8.20 -1.14
C VAL A 8 -19.31 8.21 -1.25
N MET A 9 -19.89 7.77 -2.37
CA MET A 9 -21.35 7.73 -2.55
C MET A 9 -22.04 6.81 -1.54
N LEU A 10 -21.43 5.67 -1.25
CA LEU A 10 -21.99 4.65 -0.37
C LEU A 10 -21.61 4.86 1.10
N ALA A 11 -20.68 5.77 1.40
CA ALA A 11 -20.05 5.99 2.70
C ALA A 11 -19.30 4.74 3.22
N VAL A 12 -18.52 4.11 2.33
CA VAL A 12 -17.64 2.98 2.64
C VAL A 12 -16.24 3.51 2.96
N SER A 13 -15.71 3.14 4.12
CA SER A 13 -14.39 3.59 4.59
C SER A 13 -13.31 2.56 4.25
N GLU A 14 -12.36 2.95 3.41
CA GLU A 14 -11.21 2.11 3.02
C GLU A 14 -10.07 2.13 4.04
N GLU A 15 -9.99 3.17 4.88
CA GLU A 15 -8.84 3.42 5.76
C GLU A 15 -8.60 2.29 6.77
N GLY A 16 -9.66 1.79 7.40
CA GLY A 16 -9.55 0.65 8.31
C GLY A 16 -9.15 -0.64 7.59
N MET A 17 -9.62 -0.85 6.36
CA MET A 17 -9.29 -2.05 5.59
C MET A 17 -7.82 -2.06 5.15
N ILE A 18 -7.24 -0.90 4.81
CA ILE A 18 -5.81 -0.77 4.50
C ILE A 18 -4.96 -1.08 5.75
N GLU A 19 -5.34 -0.58 6.93
CA GLU A 19 -4.62 -0.86 8.17
C GLU A 19 -4.67 -2.34 8.53
N GLU A 20 -5.84 -2.97 8.43
CA GLU A 20 -6.01 -4.41 8.64
C GLU A 20 -5.17 -5.24 7.66
N MET A 21 -5.14 -4.86 6.38
CA MET A 21 -4.32 -5.51 5.36
C MET A 21 -2.82 -5.40 5.68
N LEU A 22 -2.32 -4.22 6.09
CA LEU A 22 -0.91 -4.03 6.47
C LEU A 22 -0.55 -4.82 7.74
N LEU A 23 -1.45 -4.90 8.71
CA LEU A 23 -1.27 -5.74 9.90
C LEU A 23 -1.22 -7.23 9.52
N ALA A 24 -2.12 -7.69 8.65
CA ALA A 24 -2.14 -9.05 8.14
C ALA A 24 -0.87 -9.40 7.35
N LEU A 25 -0.35 -8.44 6.57
CA LEU A 25 0.93 -8.57 5.87
C LEU A 25 2.06 -8.85 6.87
N LEU A 26 2.20 -8.00 7.89
CA LEU A 26 3.26 -8.14 8.92
C LEU A 26 3.10 -9.41 9.78
N ALA A 27 1.88 -9.87 9.98
CA ALA A 27 1.57 -11.10 10.71
C ALA A 27 1.74 -12.37 9.86
N SER A 28 2.08 -12.25 8.58
CA SER A 28 2.27 -13.41 7.71
C SER A 28 3.40 -14.31 8.24
N PRO A 29 3.20 -15.65 8.23
CA PRO A 29 4.15 -16.59 8.84
C PRO A 29 5.52 -16.55 8.17
N GLN A 30 5.57 -16.21 6.88
CA GLN A 30 6.81 -16.09 6.10
C GLN A 30 7.67 -14.90 6.60
N LEU A 31 7.06 -13.75 6.87
CA LEU A 31 7.78 -12.60 7.44
C LEU A 31 8.12 -12.83 8.91
N ALA A 32 7.23 -13.47 9.68
CA ALA A 32 7.46 -13.77 11.10
C ALA A 32 8.73 -14.61 11.30
N VAL A 33 8.87 -15.73 10.58
CA VAL A 33 10.06 -16.61 10.65
C VAL A 33 11.33 -15.88 10.20
N PHE A 34 11.20 -14.95 9.24
CA PHE A 34 12.34 -14.15 8.79
C PHE A 34 12.76 -13.10 9.83
N PHE A 35 11.80 -12.42 10.46
CA PHE A 35 12.09 -11.45 11.52
C PHE A 35 12.74 -12.08 12.76
N GLU A 36 12.45 -13.35 13.06
CA GLU A 36 13.18 -14.09 14.10
C GLU A 36 14.66 -14.26 13.75
N LYS A 37 14.98 -14.48 12.47
CA LYS A 37 16.37 -14.63 11.99
C LYS A 37 17.08 -13.30 11.85
N PHE A 38 16.37 -12.26 11.43
CA PHE A 38 16.93 -10.93 11.15
C PHE A 38 16.11 -9.82 11.84
N PRO A 39 16.21 -9.67 13.18
CA PRO A 39 15.41 -8.72 13.94
C PRO A 39 15.66 -7.25 13.57
N ARG A 40 16.82 -6.94 12.96
CA ARG A 40 17.19 -5.60 12.50
C ARG A 40 16.35 -5.15 11.29
N LEU A 41 16.05 -6.08 10.38
CA LEU A 41 15.23 -5.80 9.18
C LEU A 41 13.77 -5.50 9.54
N LYS A 42 13.29 -5.94 10.70
CA LYS A 42 11.96 -5.59 11.23
C LYS A 42 11.79 -4.07 11.38
N ASN A 43 12.79 -3.39 11.93
CA ASN A 43 12.72 -1.93 12.14
C ASN A 43 12.76 -1.16 10.82
N ILE A 44 13.50 -1.69 9.84
CA ILE A 44 13.62 -1.10 8.51
C ILE A 44 12.29 -1.24 7.75
N ILE A 45 11.69 -2.43 7.76
CA ILE A 45 10.35 -2.66 7.16
C ILE A 45 9.26 -1.84 7.87
N ALA A 46 9.35 -1.67 9.19
CA ALA A 46 8.41 -0.82 9.91
C ALA A 46 8.44 0.65 9.44
N ALA A 47 9.61 1.14 8.99
CA ALA A 47 9.76 2.48 8.41
C ALA A 47 9.13 2.61 7.01
N ASP A 48 8.93 1.49 6.30
CA ASP A 48 8.30 1.46 4.97
C ASP A 48 6.77 1.41 5.01
N ILE A 49 6.17 1.03 6.13
CA ILE A 49 4.71 0.92 6.29
C ILE A 49 3.96 2.20 5.85
N PRO A 50 4.36 3.41 6.27
CA PRO A 50 3.66 4.63 5.86
C PRO A 50 3.70 4.85 4.35
N ARG A 51 4.81 4.49 3.69
CA ARG A 51 4.97 4.59 2.24
C ARG A 51 4.07 3.61 1.51
N TRP A 52 4.03 2.35 1.96
CA TRP A 52 3.13 1.34 1.37
C TRP A 52 1.66 1.72 1.53
N ARG A 53 1.29 2.28 2.70
CA ARG A 53 -0.07 2.76 2.94
C ARG A 53 -0.49 3.80 1.91
N GLU A 54 0.35 4.82 1.66
CA GLU A 54 0.01 5.84 0.67
C GLU A 54 0.02 5.30 -0.76
N ALA A 55 0.92 4.35 -1.08
CA ALA A 55 0.94 3.71 -2.39
C ALA A 55 -0.34 2.91 -2.66
N VAL A 56 -0.76 2.07 -1.71
CA VAL A 56 -2.00 1.28 -1.81
C VAL A 56 -3.21 2.20 -1.91
N ARG A 57 -3.28 3.25 -1.09
CA ARG A 57 -4.33 4.27 -1.16
C ARG A 57 -4.39 4.96 -2.53
N ALA A 58 -3.24 5.29 -3.12
CA ALA A 58 -3.20 5.90 -4.45
C ALA A 58 -3.72 4.92 -5.52
N ARG A 59 -3.32 3.65 -5.46
CA ARG A 59 -3.77 2.62 -6.40
C ARG A 59 -5.28 2.37 -6.31
N LEU A 60 -5.83 2.23 -5.10
CA LEU A 60 -7.28 2.07 -4.89
C LEU A 60 -8.11 3.18 -5.55
N LYS A 61 -7.62 4.43 -5.51
CA LYS A 61 -8.30 5.58 -6.13
C LYS A 61 -8.33 5.54 -7.65
N GLU A 62 -7.31 4.93 -8.26
CA GLU A 62 -7.17 4.82 -9.71
C GLU A 62 -7.91 3.61 -10.29
N VAL A 63 -8.34 2.66 -9.45
CA VAL A 63 -9.06 1.47 -9.91
C VAL A 63 -10.47 1.82 -10.38
N ASN A 64 -10.75 1.42 -11.61
CA ASN A 64 -12.09 1.49 -12.19
C ASN A 64 -12.95 0.34 -11.68
N ILE A 65 -14.21 0.64 -11.38
CA ILE A 65 -15.19 -0.36 -10.95
C ILE A 65 -15.57 -1.26 -12.14
N PRO A 66 -15.85 -2.55 -11.92
CA PRO A 66 -16.39 -3.43 -12.95
C PRO A 66 -17.60 -2.81 -13.67
N PRO A 67 -17.72 -2.97 -15.00
CA PRO A 67 -18.75 -2.31 -15.79
C PRO A 67 -20.18 -2.71 -15.37
N ASP A 68 -20.36 -3.94 -14.90
CA ASP A 68 -21.65 -4.44 -14.43
C ASP A 68 -22.10 -3.71 -13.15
N LEU A 69 -21.18 -3.52 -12.20
CA LEU A 69 -21.44 -2.78 -10.96
C LEU A 69 -21.61 -1.28 -11.23
N ASP A 70 -20.85 -0.69 -12.17
CA ASP A 70 -21.07 0.69 -12.60
C ASP A 70 -22.49 0.87 -13.17
N ALA A 71 -22.93 -0.02 -14.06
CA ALA A 71 -24.28 0.00 -14.62
C ALA A 71 -25.37 -0.19 -13.55
N GLU A 72 -25.13 -1.05 -12.54
CA GLU A 72 -26.06 -1.23 -11.42
C GLU A 72 -26.17 0.06 -10.59
N VAL A 73 -25.04 0.69 -10.26
CA VAL A 73 -25.01 1.94 -9.49
C VAL A 73 -25.69 3.07 -10.25
N GLN A 74 -25.49 3.18 -11.56
CA GLN A 74 -26.20 4.15 -12.39
C GLN A 74 -27.71 3.91 -12.36
N THR A 75 -28.16 2.65 -12.41
CA THR A 75 -29.58 2.30 -12.32
C THR A 75 -30.14 2.67 -10.95
N TYR A 76 -29.37 2.45 -9.88
CA TYR A 76 -29.73 2.83 -8.52
C TYR A 76 -29.84 4.35 -8.35
N GLN A 77 -28.89 5.13 -8.87
CA GLN A 77 -28.95 6.60 -8.86
C GLN A 77 -30.19 7.12 -9.60
N GLN A 78 -30.51 6.54 -10.75
CA GLN A 78 -31.73 6.89 -11.49
C GLN A 78 -32.97 6.58 -10.66
N ALA A 79 -33.02 5.41 -10.02
CA ALA A 79 -34.15 5.00 -9.18
C ALA A 79 -34.34 5.89 -7.94
N GLN A 80 -33.26 6.41 -7.35
CA GLN A 80 -33.34 7.36 -6.22
C GLN A 80 -34.03 8.68 -6.57
N LEU A 81 -33.95 9.13 -7.83
CA LEU A 81 -34.53 10.39 -8.28
C LEU A 81 -36.03 10.27 -8.61
N LEU A 82 -36.56 9.05 -8.71
CA LEU A 82 -37.95 8.81 -9.07
C LEU A 82 -38.88 9.06 -7.88
N SER A 83 -40.04 9.66 -8.16
CA SER A 83 -41.15 9.66 -7.20
C SER A 83 -41.78 8.27 -7.12
N THR A 84 -42.50 7.96 -6.04
CA THR A 84 -43.10 6.62 -5.82
C THR A 84 -43.99 6.16 -6.99
N SER A 85 -44.78 7.06 -7.58
CA SER A 85 -45.63 6.71 -8.73
C SER A 85 -44.81 6.38 -9.98
N GLN A 86 -43.73 7.12 -10.24
CA GLN A 86 -42.82 6.86 -11.35
C GLN A 86 -42.02 5.57 -11.12
N PHE A 87 -41.59 5.33 -9.89
CA PHE A 87 -40.88 4.12 -9.49
C PHE A 87 -41.73 2.88 -9.76
N ILE A 88 -43.02 2.88 -9.40
CA ILE A 88 -43.94 1.78 -9.67
C ILE A 88 -44.05 1.46 -11.17
N VAL A 89 -44.10 2.48 -12.02
CA VAL A 89 -44.18 2.29 -13.48
C VAL A 89 -42.86 1.73 -14.05
N GLN A 90 -41.72 2.18 -13.50
CA GLN A 90 -40.38 1.76 -13.94
C GLN A 90 -39.93 0.45 -13.30
N LEU A 91 -40.61 -0.03 -12.27
CA LEU A 91 -40.22 -1.19 -11.47
C LEU A 91 -39.96 -2.47 -12.29
N PRO A 92 -40.81 -2.86 -13.27
CA PRO A 92 -40.52 -4.02 -14.11
C PRO A 92 -39.23 -3.87 -14.93
N GLN A 93 -38.92 -2.64 -15.39
CA GLN A 93 -37.69 -2.34 -16.13
C GLN A 93 -36.46 -2.38 -15.21
N ILE A 94 -36.60 -1.85 -13.99
CA ILE A 94 -35.55 -1.91 -12.96
C ILE A 94 -35.22 -3.36 -12.61
N LEU A 95 -36.24 -4.19 -12.36
CA LEU A 95 -36.06 -5.61 -12.10
C LEU A 95 -35.42 -6.32 -13.30
N GLY A 96 -35.85 -6.02 -14.52
CA GLY A 96 -35.25 -6.58 -15.73
C GLY A 96 -33.74 -6.29 -15.83
N LYS A 97 -33.33 -5.04 -15.59
CA LYS A 97 -31.92 -4.64 -15.56
C LYS A 97 -31.14 -5.34 -14.44
N LEU A 98 -31.71 -5.44 -13.24
CA LEU A 98 -31.07 -6.13 -12.10
C LEU A 98 -30.78 -7.61 -12.40
N HIS A 99 -31.71 -8.31 -13.07
CA HIS A 99 -31.50 -9.69 -13.48
C HIS A 99 -30.45 -9.82 -14.61
N GLN A 100 -30.42 -8.88 -15.56
CA GLN A 100 -29.41 -8.86 -16.63
C GLN A 100 -28.00 -8.66 -16.07
N LEU A 101 -27.86 -7.77 -15.09
CA LEU A 101 -26.58 -7.48 -14.43
C LEU A 101 -26.18 -8.53 -13.38
N GLN A 102 -26.98 -9.59 -13.20
CA GLN A 102 -26.77 -10.64 -12.19
C GLN A 102 -26.58 -10.06 -10.77
N SER A 103 -27.30 -8.98 -10.45
CA SER A 103 -27.18 -8.32 -9.15
C SER A 103 -27.57 -9.27 -8.02
N PRO A 104 -26.81 -9.35 -6.92
CA PRO A 104 -27.18 -10.13 -5.74
C PRO A 104 -28.47 -9.62 -5.07
N PHE A 105 -28.88 -8.38 -5.38
CA PHE A 105 -30.16 -7.83 -4.91
C PHE A 105 -31.36 -8.33 -5.73
N ALA A 106 -31.18 -8.80 -6.97
CA ALA A 106 -32.28 -9.10 -7.90
C ALA A 106 -33.31 -10.08 -7.30
N ALA A 107 -32.87 -11.16 -6.68
CA ALA A 107 -33.76 -12.13 -6.04
C ALA A 107 -34.54 -11.56 -4.85
N GLN A 108 -33.92 -10.67 -4.07
CA GLN A 108 -34.58 -10.01 -2.94
C GLN A 108 -35.56 -8.95 -3.41
N ALA A 109 -35.20 -8.21 -4.47
CA ALA A 109 -36.03 -7.22 -5.13
C ALA A 109 -37.31 -7.85 -5.68
N GLN A 110 -37.17 -8.99 -6.38
CA GLN A 110 -38.31 -9.73 -6.94
C GLN A 110 -39.26 -10.21 -5.83
N LYS A 111 -38.73 -10.85 -4.77
CA LYS A 111 -39.56 -11.28 -3.63
C LYS A 111 -40.32 -10.13 -2.98
N LEU A 112 -39.67 -8.97 -2.79
CA LEU A 112 -40.31 -7.79 -2.19
C LEU A 112 -41.48 -7.29 -3.04
N VAL A 113 -41.41 -7.45 -4.36
CA VAL A 113 -42.49 -7.07 -5.28
C VAL A 113 -43.58 -8.13 -5.29
N ASP A 114 -43.22 -9.41 -5.34
CA ASP A 114 -44.17 -10.52 -5.38
C ASP A 114 -45.00 -10.62 -4.08
N ASP A 115 -44.38 -10.34 -2.93
CA ASP A 115 -45.01 -10.42 -1.60
C ASP A 115 -45.98 -9.23 -1.34
N ASN A 116 -45.98 -8.19 -2.17
CA ASN A 116 -46.73 -6.95 -1.92
C ASN A 116 -47.62 -6.57 -3.11
N ALA A 117 -48.93 -6.84 -2.99
CA ALA A 117 -49.92 -6.52 -4.02
C ALA A 117 -50.05 -5.01 -4.34
N THR A 118 -49.74 -4.13 -3.37
CA THR A 118 -49.76 -2.68 -3.56
C THR A 118 -48.45 -2.07 -3.07
N PHE A 119 -47.74 -1.39 -3.96
CA PHE A 119 -46.46 -0.77 -3.62
C PHE A 119 -46.69 0.59 -2.95
N THR A 120 -46.39 0.68 -1.67
CA THR A 120 -46.55 1.91 -0.87
C THR A 120 -45.27 2.75 -0.85
N PRO A 121 -45.32 4.05 -0.49
CA PRO A 121 -44.12 4.86 -0.31
C PRO A 121 -43.12 4.28 0.71
N ALA A 122 -43.61 3.58 1.75
CA ALA A 122 -42.75 2.90 2.71
C ALA A 122 -41.96 1.74 2.06
N LEU A 123 -42.61 0.95 1.20
CA LEU A 123 -41.95 -0.12 0.44
C LEU A 123 -40.95 0.42 -0.58
N HIS A 124 -41.23 1.58 -1.18
CA HIS A 124 -40.28 2.29 -2.05
C HIS A 124 -39.01 2.67 -1.29
N THR A 125 -39.13 3.28 -0.11
CA THR A 125 -37.97 3.58 0.72
C THR A 125 -37.22 2.31 1.16
N LEU A 126 -37.95 1.26 1.58
CA LEU A 126 -37.36 -0.02 1.98
C LEU A 126 -36.57 -0.66 0.83
N PHE A 127 -37.11 -0.63 -0.39
CA PHE A 127 -36.45 -1.17 -1.58
C PHE A 127 -35.12 -0.48 -1.85
N LEU A 128 -35.10 0.87 -1.87
CA LEU A 128 -33.88 1.65 -2.08
C LEU A 128 -32.86 1.45 -0.95
N GLN A 129 -33.31 1.27 0.29
CA GLN A 129 -32.43 0.97 1.42
C GLN A 129 -31.78 -0.41 1.29
N ARG A 130 -32.56 -1.46 0.98
CA ARG A 130 -32.02 -2.81 0.77
C ARG A 130 -31.09 -2.88 -0.43
N TRP A 131 -31.41 -2.16 -1.50
CA TRP A 131 -30.52 -2.05 -2.64
C TRP A 131 -29.21 -1.36 -2.27
N ARG A 132 -29.27 -0.25 -1.52
CA ARG A 132 -28.06 0.42 -1.01
C ARG A 132 -27.19 -0.53 -0.21
N LEU A 133 -27.77 -1.29 0.71
CA LEU A 133 -27.03 -2.25 1.53
C LEU A 133 -26.35 -3.32 0.66
N SER A 134 -27.04 -3.82 -0.36
CA SER A 134 -26.44 -4.74 -1.33
C SER A 134 -25.24 -4.11 -2.05
N LEU A 135 -25.37 -2.87 -2.53
CA LEU A 135 -24.28 -2.14 -3.18
C LEU A 135 -23.10 -1.88 -2.23
N VAL A 136 -23.38 -1.55 -0.96
CA VAL A 136 -22.34 -1.40 0.09
C VAL A 136 -21.58 -2.70 0.27
N VAL A 137 -22.28 -3.84 0.40
CA VAL A 137 -21.62 -5.15 0.52
C VAL A 137 -20.78 -5.49 -0.70
N GLN A 138 -21.29 -5.23 -1.91
CA GLN A 138 -20.53 -5.44 -3.14
C GLN A 138 -19.28 -4.56 -3.21
N ALA A 139 -19.40 -3.26 -2.88
CA ALA A 139 -18.29 -2.32 -2.86
C ALA A 139 -17.22 -2.73 -1.83
N THR A 140 -17.64 -3.10 -0.61
CA THR A 140 -16.74 -3.60 0.43
C THR A 140 -16.04 -4.89 0.00
N SER A 141 -16.76 -5.83 -0.62
CA SER A 141 -16.15 -7.08 -1.12
C SER A 141 -15.13 -6.80 -2.22
N LEU A 142 -15.41 -5.86 -3.12
CA LEU A 142 -14.47 -5.45 -4.17
C LEU A 142 -13.22 -4.79 -3.58
N ASN A 143 -13.38 -3.88 -2.62
CA ASN A 143 -12.26 -3.28 -1.90
C ASN A 143 -11.38 -4.34 -1.23
N GLN A 144 -11.99 -5.33 -0.56
CA GLN A 144 -11.27 -6.42 0.10
C GLN A 144 -10.48 -7.28 -0.91
N GLN A 145 -11.09 -7.62 -2.05
CA GLN A 145 -10.41 -8.38 -3.11
C GLN A 145 -9.18 -7.63 -3.64
N LEU A 146 -9.33 -6.33 -3.93
CA LEU A 146 -8.22 -5.50 -4.39
C LEU A 146 -7.12 -5.39 -3.32
N LEU A 147 -7.50 -5.22 -2.05
CA LEU A 147 -6.54 -5.20 -0.95
C LEU A 147 -5.81 -6.54 -0.78
N ASP A 148 -6.50 -7.67 -0.94
CA ASP A 148 -5.87 -8.99 -0.90
C ASP A 148 -4.86 -9.16 -2.05
N GLU A 149 -5.19 -8.69 -3.26
CA GLU A 149 -4.28 -8.68 -4.41
C GLU A 149 -3.05 -7.80 -4.16
N GLU A 150 -3.25 -6.59 -3.62
CA GLU A 150 -2.16 -5.68 -3.24
C GLU A 150 -1.30 -6.26 -2.12
N ARG A 151 -1.90 -6.91 -1.13
CA ARG A 151 -1.18 -7.60 -0.05
C ARG A 151 -0.28 -8.69 -0.62
N ASP A 152 -0.80 -9.51 -1.53
CA ASP A 152 -0.04 -10.63 -2.10
C ASP A 152 1.11 -10.12 -2.99
N GLN A 153 0.88 -9.03 -3.74
CA GLN A 153 1.94 -8.34 -4.49
C GLN A 153 3.03 -7.80 -3.54
N LEU A 154 2.65 -7.04 -2.51
CA LEU A 154 3.58 -6.50 -1.51
C LEU A 154 4.33 -7.61 -0.78
N LEU A 155 3.66 -8.70 -0.43
CA LEU A 155 4.28 -9.85 0.23
C LEU A 155 5.35 -10.48 -0.67
N SER A 156 5.05 -10.66 -1.97
CA SER A 156 6.01 -11.17 -2.95
C SER A 156 7.21 -10.23 -3.08
N GLU A 157 6.99 -8.93 -3.22
CA GLU A 157 8.06 -7.94 -3.33
C GLU A 157 8.95 -7.92 -2.09
N VAL A 158 8.35 -7.92 -0.90
CA VAL A 158 9.08 -7.94 0.38
C VAL A 158 9.88 -9.24 0.50
N GLN A 159 9.31 -10.38 0.11
CA GLN A 159 10.04 -11.65 0.12
C GLN A 159 11.22 -11.67 -0.83
N GLU A 160 11.06 -11.18 -2.05
CA GLU A 160 12.16 -11.07 -3.00
C GLU A 160 13.28 -10.20 -2.41
N ARG A 161 12.96 -9.02 -1.86
CA ARG A 161 13.93 -8.15 -1.19
C ARG A 161 14.58 -8.79 0.03
N MET A 162 13.82 -9.56 0.81
CA MET A 162 14.34 -10.32 1.94
C MET A 162 15.32 -11.42 1.51
N THR A 163 15.02 -12.16 0.44
CA THR A 163 15.95 -13.17 -0.08
C THR A 163 17.24 -12.52 -0.58
N LEU A 164 17.16 -11.34 -1.19
CA LEU A 164 18.32 -10.58 -1.65
C LEU A 164 19.15 -10.03 -0.48
N SER A 165 18.51 -9.40 0.50
CA SER A 165 19.19 -8.83 1.67
C SER A 165 19.78 -9.92 2.59
N GLY A 166 19.05 -11.03 2.81
CA GLY A 166 19.54 -12.16 3.59
C GLY A 166 20.71 -12.91 2.96
N GLN A 167 20.83 -12.93 1.63
CA GLN A 167 22.02 -13.47 0.94
C GLN A 167 23.25 -12.57 1.10
N LEU A 168 23.05 -11.28 1.36
CA LEU A 168 24.12 -10.30 1.51
C LEU A 168 24.51 -10.04 2.98
N ASP A 169 23.72 -10.51 3.94
CA ASP A 169 23.99 -10.42 5.38
C ASP A 169 25.36 -11.00 5.80
N PRO A 170 25.79 -12.21 5.38
CA PRO A 170 27.11 -12.74 5.79
C PRO A 170 28.30 -11.96 5.21
N VAL A 171 28.10 -11.19 4.14
CA VAL A 171 29.15 -10.34 3.52
C VAL A 171 29.29 -9.00 4.27
N LEU A 172 28.25 -8.58 4.99
CA LEU A 172 28.14 -7.22 5.53
C LEU A 172 27.81 -7.17 7.03
N ALA A 173 27.85 -8.33 7.71
CA ALA A 173 27.54 -8.52 9.13
C ALA A 173 28.35 -7.61 10.07
N GLU A 174 29.45 -7.04 9.61
CA GLU A 174 30.33 -6.16 10.39
C GLU A 174 29.87 -4.69 10.42
N ASN A 175 28.87 -4.27 9.64
CA ASN A 175 28.47 -2.86 9.54
C ASN A 175 26.95 -2.65 9.70
N ASP A 176 26.52 -2.16 10.87
CA ASP A 176 25.11 -1.88 11.23
C ASP A 176 24.43 -0.91 10.22
N THR A 177 25.19 -0.03 9.58
CA THR A 177 24.68 0.89 8.54
C THR A 177 24.52 0.25 7.17
N ALA A 178 25.17 -0.89 6.90
CA ALA A 178 25.16 -1.54 5.58
C ALA A 178 23.84 -2.26 5.31
N ALA A 179 23.25 -2.94 6.31
CA ALA A 179 21.99 -3.66 6.15
C ALA A 179 20.81 -2.74 5.77
N GLY A 180 20.72 -1.56 6.38
CA GLY A 180 19.73 -0.53 6.03
C GLY A 180 19.95 0.03 4.62
N ARG A 181 21.21 0.33 4.27
CA ARG A 181 21.56 0.80 2.92
C ARG A 181 21.30 -0.24 1.85
N LEU A 182 21.51 -1.53 2.12
CA LEU A 182 21.17 -2.61 1.18
C LEU A 182 19.67 -2.74 0.97
N TRP A 183 18.89 -2.57 2.04
CA TRP A 183 17.43 -2.54 1.93
C TRP A 183 16.98 -1.35 1.07
N ASP A 184 17.53 -0.16 1.32
CA ASP A 184 17.26 1.03 0.52
C ASP A 184 17.72 0.87 -0.95
N MET A 185 18.87 0.25 -1.18
CA MET A 185 19.36 -0.08 -2.52
C MET A 185 18.46 -1.13 -3.20
N SER A 186 17.94 -2.10 -2.46
CA SER A 186 16.94 -3.06 -2.96
C SER A 186 15.60 -2.43 -3.31
N ALA A 187 15.33 -1.22 -2.82
CA ALA A 187 14.18 -0.42 -3.22
C ALA A 187 14.40 0.34 -4.54
N GLY A 188 15.64 0.45 -5.05
CA GLY A 188 15.98 1.02 -6.36
C GLY A 188 16.01 -0.03 -7.48
N GLU A 189 16.01 0.40 -8.74
CA GLU A 189 16.01 -0.44 -9.97
C GLU A 189 17.32 -1.24 -10.20
N LEU A 190 17.88 -1.87 -9.18
CA LEU A 190 19.01 -2.78 -9.35
C LEU A 190 18.49 -4.11 -9.91
N LYS A 191 19.01 -4.51 -11.08
CA LYS A 191 18.60 -5.76 -11.73
C LYS A 191 19.22 -6.94 -10.97
N ARG A 192 18.53 -8.09 -10.99
CA ARG A 192 18.97 -9.35 -10.35
C ARG A 192 20.43 -9.75 -10.66
N GLY A 193 20.97 -9.33 -11.81
CA GLY A 193 22.36 -9.55 -12.20
C GLY A 193 23.40 -8.72 -11.45
N ASP A 194 23.04 -7.51 -11.00
CA ASP A 194 23.95 -6.60 -10.30
C ASP A 194 24.26 -7.10 -8.88
N TYR A 195 23.30 -7.79 -8.24
CA TYR A 195 23.47 -8.38 -6.91
C TYR A 195 24.39 -9.59 -6.88
N GLN A 196 24.34 -10.46 -7.89
CA GLN A 196 25.25 -11.60 -7.97
C GLN A 196 26.71 -11.16 -8.05
N LEU A 197 26.96 -10.01 -8.66
CA LEU A 197 28.28 -9.43 -8.73
C LEU A 197 28.73 -8.91 -7.36
N ILE A 198 27.84 -8.26 -6.59
CA ILE A 198 28.12 -7.81 -5.21
C ILE A 198 28.42 -9.00 -4.28
N VAL A 199 27.65 -10.09 -4.36
CA VAL A 199 27.92 -11.33 -3.59
C VAL A 199 29.29 -11.90 -3.95
N ARG A 200 29.61 -12.01 -5.24
CA ARG A 200 30.91 -12.52 -5.70
C ARG A 200 32.08 -11.63 -5.26
N TYR A 201 31.90 -10.32 -5.26
CA TYR A 201 32.90 -9.40 -4.71
C TYR A 201 33.05 -9.56 -3.20
N GLY A 202 31.96 -9.79 -2.47
CA GLY A 202 31.98 -10.12 -1.04
C GLY A 202 32.78 -11.38 -0.75
N ASP A 203 32.47 -12.47 -1.46
CA ASP A 203 33.18 -13.73 -1.34
C ASP A 203 34.67 -13.58 -1.70
N PHE A 204 34.98 -12.76 -2.71
CA PHE A 204 36.34 -12.46 -3.13
C PHE A 204 37.12 -11.64 -2.08
N LEU A 205 36.49 -10.65 -1.46
CA LEU A 205 37.09 -9.86 -0.38
C LEU A 205 37.34 -10.71 0.88
N ASN A 206 36.43 -11.62 1.22
CA ASN A 206 36.62 -12.57 2.32
C ASN A 206 37.80 -13.55 2.07
N GLN A 207 38.10 -13.84 0.81
CA GLN A 207 39.25 -14.67 0.44
C GLN A 207 40.59 -13.90 0.49
N GLN A 208 40.58 -12.56 0.55
CA GLN A 208 41.78 -11.71 0.48
C GLN A 208 41.75 -10.59 1.55
N PRO A 209 42.27 -10.83 2.77
CA PRO A 209 42.19 -9.86 3.88
C PRO A 209 42.99 -8.57 3.64
N GLU A 210 44.00 -8.58 2.77
CA GLU A 210 44.75 -7.36 2.43
C GLU A 210 43.93 -6.38 1.57
N LEU A 211 43.06 -6.88 0.70
CA LEU A 211 42.15 -6.05 -0.09
C LEU A 211 40.99 -5.52 0.75
N LEU A 212 40.57 -6.27 1.77
CA LEU A 212 39.58 -5.82 2.74
C LEU A 212 40.06 -4.57 3.48
N GLN A 213 41.31 -4.58 3.98
CA GLN A 213 41.91 -3.43 4.66
C GLN A 213 42.05 -2.21 3.74
N LEU A 214 42.40 -2.43 2.46
CA LEU A 214 42.47 -1.35 1.47
C LEU A 214 41.08 -0.76 1.18
N ALA A 215 40.06 -1.61 1.06
CA ALA A 215 38.67 -1.20 0.81
C ALA A 215 38.09 -0.43 2.01
N GLU A 216 38.37 -0.86 3.25
CA GLU A 216 38.01 -0.12 4.46
C GLU A 216 38.68 1.25 4.52
N GLN A 217 39.98 1.33 4.23
CA GLN A 217 40.70 2.59 4.18
C GLN A 217 40.07 3.53 3.15
N LEU A 218 39.81 3.06 1.93
CA LEU A 218 39.15 3.84 0.87
C LEU A 218 37.72 4.26 1.23
N GLY A 219 36.95 3.41 1.91
CA GLY A 219 35.60 3.71 2.39
C GLY A 219 35.59 4.76 3.51
N ALA A 220 36.53 4.67 4.46
CA ALA A 220 36.71 5.66 5.51
C ALA A 220 37.17 7.02 4.96
N PHE A 221 38.06 7.02 3.95
CA PHE A 221 38.48 8.23 3.25
C PHE A 221 37.31 8.96 2.60
N LYS A 222 36.45 8.26 1.84
CA LYS A 222 35.23 8.86 1.27
C LYS A 222 34.22 9.30 2.33
N GLY A 223 34.06 8.54 3.42
CA GLY A 223 33.20 8.93 4.54
C GLY A 223 33.69 10.20 5.26
N SER A 224 35.00 10.43 5.30
CA SER A 224 35.61 11.65 5.85
C SER A 224 35.50 12.85 4.91
N GLU A 225 35.51 12.62 3.59
CA GLU A 225 35.40 13.64 2.55
C GLU A 225 33.97 14.19 2.46
N ILE A 226 32.95 13.30 2.48
CA ILE A 226 31.53 13.69 2.50
C ILE A 226 31.18 14.46 3.79
N ARG A 227 31.78 14.07 4.93
CA ARG A 227 31.58 14.74 6.23
C ARG A 227 32.34 16.08 6.34
N ALA A 228 33.34 16.30 5.50
CA ALA A 228 34.03 17.59 5.38
C ALA A 228 33.24 18.57 4.50
N GLU A 229 32.61 18.07 3.41
CA GLU A 229 31.72 18.89 2.58
C GLU A 229 30.45 19.33 3.31
N GLU A 230 29.82 18.47 4.14
CA GLU A 230 28.66 18.86 4.96
C GLU A 230 29.00 19.88 6.07
N ARG A 231 30.20 19.85 6.65
CA ARG A 231 30.63 20.87 7.65
C ARG A 231 30.99 22.21 7.05
N CYS A 232 31.39 22.27 5.78
CA CYS A 232 31.64 23.53 5.09
C CYS A 232 30.34 24.27 4.73
N ALA A 233 29.20 23.57 4.64
CA ALA A 233 27.91 24.18 4.34
C ALA A 233 27.22 24.86 5.54
N ASP A 234 27.61 24.53 6.79
CA ASP A 234 26.89 24.97 8.01
C ASP A 234 27.75 25.84 8.98
N GLY A 235 28.87 26.39 8.50
CA GLY A 235 29.83 27.13 9.32
C GLY A 235 29.63 28.65 9.32
N ASN A 236 28.80 29.15 10.24
CA ASN A 236 28.77 30.55 10.68
C ASN A 236 30.17 30.99 11.15
N LEU A 237 30.72 32.06 10.58
CA LEU A 237 32.04 32.65 10.91
C LEU A 237 32.04 33.22 12.34
N PRO A 238 32.91 32.79 13.25
CA PRO A 238 33.17 33.53 14.48
C PRO A 238 34.11 34.70 14.16
N GLN A 239 33.70 35.93 14.49
CA GLN A 239 34.59 37.09 14.45
C GLN A 239 35.70 36.95 15.52
N PRO A 240 36.96 37.30 15.21
CA PRO A 240 38.02 37.25 16.19
C PRO A 240 37.90 38.44 17.15
N GLY A 241 37.59 38.15 18.41
CA GLY A 241 37.71 39.09 19.52
C GLY A 241 39.17 39.36 19.85
N THR A 242 39.65 40.57 19.57
CA THR A 242 40.96 41.05 19.99
C THR A 242 40.96 41.33 21.49
N ARG A 243 41.71 40.52 22.23
CA ARG A 243 41.93 40.64 23.68
C ARG A 243 42.99 41.71 23.96
N ALA A 244 42.67 42.61 24.89
CA ALA A 244 43.60 43.59 25.45
C ALA A 244 44.80 42.94 26.15
N GLY A 245 45.97 43.58 26.05
CA GLY A 245 47.18 43.28 26.80
C GLY A 245 48.02 44.54 27.04
N ASN A 246 48.20 44.89 28.32
CA ASN A 246 49.03 45.96 28.88
C ASN A 246 50.50 45.91 28.47
N GLY A 247 51.16 47.08 28.44
CA GLY A 247 52.63 47.17 28.46
C GLY A 247 53.22 48.56 28.22
N ALA A 248 52.97 49.53 29.12
CA ALA A 248 53.91 50.54 29.64
C ALA A 248 53.18 51.47 30.61
#